data_AF-A0A9W6YT51-F1
#
_entry.id   AF-A0A9W6YT51-F1
#
_cell.length_a   1.000
_cell.length_b   1.000
_cell.length_c   1.000
_cell.angle_alpha   90.00
_cell.angle_beta   90.00
_cell.angle_gamma   90.00
#
_symmetry.space_group_name_H-M   'P 1'
#
loop_
_entity.id
_entity.type
_entity.pdbx_description
1 polymer ?
#
loop_
_entity_poly.entity_id
_entity_poly.type
_entity_poly.pdbx_seq_one_letter_code
_entity_poly.pdbx_strand_id
1 'polypeptide(L)'
;MSSPQLPLKPISNQTTGTSTPTQVAPPVTPINQISYDNLEYPLIPPTIAQEHLNFDSKPPAYVSELSTSKLQELLKDLGLLKGMIVSKNQESYKSLNDDVLAKLEKQIEFVTGLIKIHETELIPRSNSVNELLAKHSADLDNFNNLQVLMYDKLNNFSRNAISETLRQAVAASDKECEKLVIDLKSESKKLDNDRLSQFIESYRNQRQDYYLKKEKLARVSQERVGGLD
;
A
#
# COMPACT_ATOMS: atom_id res chain seq x y z
N MET A 1 -16.35 -36.09 -3.26
CA MET A 1 -16.03 -35.18 -4.38
C MET A 1 -16.38 -33.78 -3.91
N SER A 2 -15.36 -32.96 -3.67
CA SER A 2 -15.51 -31.63 -3.05
C SER A 2 -16.01 -30.63 -4.09
N SER A 3 -17.14 -29.99 -3.81
CA SER A 3 -17.73 -28.96 -4.66
C SER A 3 -16.84 -27.72 -4.72
N PRO A 4 -16.66 -27.09 -5.90
CA PRO A 4 -15.92 -25.84 -6.01
C PRO A 4 -16.71 -24.70 -5.34
N GLN A 5 -16.09 -24.07 -4.34
CA GLN A 5 -16.68 -22.98 -3.58
C GLN A 5 -16.42 -21.66 -4.32
N LEU A 6 -17.49 -20.98 -4.75
CA LEU A 6 -17.41 -19.66 -5.36
C LEU A 6 -16.95 -18.62 -4.34
N PRO A 7 -16.19 -17.59 -4.75
CA PRO A 7 -15.75 -16.52 -3.87
C PRO A 7 -16.96 -15.74 -3.31
N LEU A 8 -16.91 -15.45 -2.01
CA LEU A 8 -17.93 -14.69 -1.30
C LEU A 8 -18.05 -13.26 -1.87
N LYS A 9 -19.30 -12.80 -2.04
CA LYS A 9 -19.63 -11.42 -2.39
C LYS A 9 -18.95 -10.44 -1.42
N PRO A 10 -18.45 -9.28 -1.89
CA PRO A 10 -17.92 -8.25 -1.01
C PRO A 10 -19.05 -7.74 -0.10
N ILE A 11 -18.86 -7.89 1.20
CA ILE A 11 -19.76 -7.35 2.22
C ILE A 11 -19.62 -5.83 2.21
N SER A 12 -20.66 -5.15 1.73
CA SER A 12 -20.84 -3.71 1.97
C SER A 12 -21.31 -3.52 3.39
N ASN A 13 -20.37 -3.44 4.33
CA ASN A 13 -20.65 -2.94 5.68
C ASN A 13 -20.04 -1.55 5.81
N GLN A 14 -20.86 -0.54 5.51
CA GLN A 14 -20.74 0.75 6.14
C GLN A 14 -21.04 0.57 7.64
N THR A 15 -20.00 0.51 8.43
CA THR A 15 -20.03 0.93 9.83
C THR A 15 -18.78 1.77 10.06
N THR A 16 -18.99 3.08 10.06
CA THR A 16 -18.08 4.09 10.58
C THR A 16 -17.83 3.83 12.07
N GLY A 17 -16.88 2.95 12.35
CA GLY A 17 -16.29 2.76 13.66
C GLY A 17 -14.94 3.45 13.69
N THR A 18 -14.93 4.73 14.07
CA THR A 18 -13.70 5.47 14.38
C THR A 18 -13.10 4.90 15.66
N SER A 19 -12.38 3.79 15.58
CA SER A 19 -11.55 3.30 16.67
C SER A 19 -10.18 3.94 16.54
N THR A 20 -10.05 5.14 17.11
CA THR A 20 -8.78 5.76 17.43
C THR A 20 -7.96 4.77 18.28
N PRO A 21 -6.75 4.35 17.88
CA PRO A 21 -5.79 3.86 18.85
C PRO A 21 -5.39 5.09 19.67
N THR A 22 -5.95 5.22 20.88
CA THR A 22 -5.30 6.04 21.91
C THR A 22 -4.05 5.29 22.32
N GLN A 23 -3.01 5.38 21.49
CA GLN A 23 -1.67 5.08 21.92
C GLN A 23 -1.23 6.31 22.71
N VAL A 24 -1.43 6.24 24.02
CA VAL A 24 -0.83 7.16 24.97
C VAL A 24 0.65 7.22 24.61
N ALA A 25 1.08 8.34 24.04
CA ALA A 25 2.49 8.61 23.83
C ALA A 25 3.18 8.39 25.18
N PRO A 26 4.27 7.62 25.26
CA PRO A 26 5.06 7.60 26.48
C PRO A 26 5.41 9.05 26.81
N PRO A 27 5.39 9.44 28.10
CA PRO A 27 5.76 10.80 28.47
C PRO A 27 7.11 11.07 27.84
N VAL A 28 7.22 12.18 27.12
CA VAL A 28 8.49 12.67 26.57
C VAL A 28 9.40 12.83 27.77
N THR A 29 10.24 11.83 28.00
CA THR A 29 11.33 11.91 28.95
C THR A 29 12.20 13.06 28.46
N PRO A 30 12.57 14.01 29.35
CA PRO A 30 13.52 15.05 28.97
C PRO A 30 14.78 14.36 28.40
N ILE A 31 15.33 14.93 27.33
CA ILE A 31 16.46 14.46 26.50
C ILE A 31 17.79 14.39 27.30
N ASN A 32 17.76 14.15 28.60
CA ASN A 32 18.93 14.18 29.49
C ASN A 32 19.17 12.83 30.12
N GLN A 33 19.56 11.84 29.31
CA GLN A 33 20.45 10.74 29.68
C GLN A 33 20.77 9.93 28.43
N ILE A 34 21.57 10.52 27.54
CA ILE A 34 22.26 9.72 26.52
C ILE A 34 23.27 8.87 27.27
N SER A 35 23.07 7.56 27.28
CA SER A 35 24.03 6.61 27.86
C SER A 35 25.22 6.49 26.91
N TYR A 36 26.26 7.27 27.16
CA TYR A 36 27.47 7.34 26.33
C TYR A 36 28.16 5.98 26.14
N ASP A 37 27.97 5.04 27.08
CA ASP A 37 28.57 3.70 27.04
C ASP A 37 27.85 2.72 26.09
N ASN A 38 26.62 3.02 25.67
CA ASN A 38 25.81 2.12 24.83
C ASN A 38 25.72 2.58 23.37
N LEU A 39 26.56 3.53 22.97
CA LEU A 39 26.56 4.06 21.62
C LEU A 39 27.52 3.29 20.73
N GLU A 40 27.07 2.99 19.52
CA GLU A 40 27.88 2.33 18.49
C GLU A 40 29.09 3.18 18.05
N TYR A 41 29.04 4.49 18.33
CA TYR A 41 30.14 5.43 18.17
C TYR A 41 30.26 6.36 19.38
N PRO A 42 31.49 6.80 19.74
CA PRO A 42 31.68 7.66 20.90
C PRO A 42 31.19 9.09 20.62
N LEU A 43 30.29 9.60 21.45
CA LEU A 43 29.97 11.02 21.49
C LEU A 43 31.02 11.78 22.30
N ILE A 44 31.19 13.08 22.00
CA ILE A 44 32.02 13.96 22.82
C ILE A 44 31.15 14.45 23.98
N PRO A 45 31.39 14.03 25.23
CA PRO A 45 30.62 14.52 26.35
C PRO A 45 31.00 15.98 26.65
N PRO A 46 30.06 16.80 27.14
CA PRO A 46 30.35 18.19 27.54
C PRO A 46 31.38 18.28 28.67
N THR A 47 31.64 17.18 29.39
CA THR A 47 32.60 17.06 30.48
C THR A 47 33.97 16.53 30.05
N ILE A 48 34.22 16.27 28.75
CA ILE A 48 35.49 15.68 28.27
C ILE A 48 36.73 16.45 28.74
N ALA A 49 36.60 17.77 28.89
CA ALA A 49 37.67 18.62 29.40
C ALA A 49 38.06 18.28 30.86
N GLN A 50 37.14 17.81 31.68
CA GLN A 50 37.38 17.47 33.10
C GLN A 50 38.22 16.20 33.26
N GLU A 51 38.17 15.28 32.30
CA GLU A 51 38.95 14.03 32.32
C GLU A 51 40.44 14.28 32.01
N HIS A 52 40.72 15.28 31.18
CA HIS A 52 42.07 15.58 30.71
C HIS A 52 42.72 16.77 31.44
N LEU A 53 41.94 17.68 32.02
CA LEU A 53 42.44 18.88 32.69
C LEU A 53 42.63 18.67 34.20
N ASN A 54 43.63 17.86 34.56
CA ASN A 54 44.21 17.93 35.90
C ASN A 54 45.16 19.13 35.97
N PHE A 55 44.59 20.32 36.17
CA PHE A 55 45.37 21.55 36.28
C PHE A 55 46.34 21.48 37.45
N ASP A 56 47.64 21.46 37.16
CA ASP A 56 48.63 21.65 38.22
C ASP A 56 48.64 23.12 38.63
N SER A 57 47.92 23.41 39.72
CA SER A 57 47.72 24.74 40.31
C SER A 57 48.98 25.40 40.87
N LYS A 58 50.10 24.67 40.97
CA LYS A 58 51.35 25.23 41.51
C LYS A 58 51.97 26.21 40.52
N PRO A 59 52.44 27.39 40.94
CA PRO A 59 53.22 28.24 40.04
C PRO A 59 54.51 27.51 39.64
N PRO A 60 55.00 27.69 38.40
CA PRO A 60 56.32 27.18 38.00
C PRO A 60 57.42 27.62 38.97
N ALA A 61 58.43 26.78 39.19
CA ALA A 61 59.49 27.03 40.19
C ALA A 61 60.18 28.40 39.99
N TYR A 62 60.39 28.82 38.73
CA TYR A 62 61.00 30.09 38.39
C TYR A 62 60.19 31.31 38.86
N VAL A 63 58.87 31.19 39.08
CA VAL A 63 58.03 32.29 39.57
C VAL A 63 58.45 32.75 40.97
N SER A 64 59.01 31.84 41.77
CA SER A 64 59.54 32.17 43.10
C SER A 64 60.86 32.95 43.07
N GLU A 65 61.52 32.98 41.92
CA GLU A 65 62.81 33.66 41.70
C GLU A 65 62.62 35.07 41.08
N LEU A 66 61.40 35.42 40.68
CA LEU A 66 61.10 36.71 40.07
C LEU A 66 61.07 37.85 41.10
N SER A 67 61.54 39.03 40.68
CA SER A 67 61.39 40.25 41.48
C SER A 67 59.92 40.65 41.65
N THR A 68 59.60 41.31 42.76
CA THR A 68 58.24 41.81 43.06
C THR A 68 57.68 42.72 41.96
N SER A 69 58.52 43.51 41.29
CA SER A 69 58.13 44.32 40.13
C SER A 69 57.68 43.48 38.93
N LYS A 70 58.37 42.36 38.66
CA LYS A 70 58.03 41.46 37.54
C LYS A 70 56.81 40.60 37.85
N LEU A 71 56.59 40.23 39.11
CA LEU A 71 55.35 39.58 39.54
C LEU A 71 54.13 40.51 39.39
N GLN A 72 54.28 41.80 39.69
CA GLN A 72 53.20 42.78 39.46
C GLN A 72 52.90 43.00 37.96
N GLU A 73 53.92 42.93 37.10
CA GLU A 73 53.74 43.00 35.64
C GLU A 73 53.01 41.75 35.12
N LEU A 74 53.40 40.55 35.58
CA LEU A 74 52.74 39.28 35.27
C LEU A 74 51.27 39.24 35.74
N LEU A 75 50.97 39.82 36.91
CA LEU A 75 49.61 39.91 37.45
C LEU A 75 48.73 40.91 36.68
N LYS A 76 49.34 41.95 36.07
CA LYS A 76 48.62 42.94 35.26
C LYS A 76 48.36 42.46 33.84
N ASP A 77 49.20 41.56 33.32
CA ASP A 77 49.03 40.98 31.99
C ASP A 77 48.30 39.63 32.02
N LEU A 78 46.99 39.70 31.78
CA LEU A 78 46.12 38.53 31.67
C LEU A 78 46.54 37.57 30.54
N GLY A 79 47.11 38.08 29.45
CA GLY A 79 47.56 37.27 28.32
C GLY A 79 48.76 36.41 28.70
N LEU A 80 49.72 37.00 29.42
CA LEU A 80 50.90 36.31 29.91
C LEU A 80 50.54 35.23 30.94
N LEU A 81 49.59 35.54 31.84
CA LEU A 81 49.06 34.57 32.81
C LEU A 81 48.39 33.37 32.12
N LYS A 82 47.57 33.64 31.10
CA LYS A 82 46.95 32.60 30.26
C LYS A 82 47.99 31.76 29.53
N GLY A 83 48.97 32.41 28.91
CA GLY A 83 50.06 31.73 28.21
C GLY A 83 50.86 30.81 29.13
N MET A 84 51.16 31.26 30.36
CA MET A 84 51.85 30.47 31.39
C MET A 84 51.03 29.24 31.83
N ILE A 85 49.71 29.39 32.00
CA ILE A 85 48.81 28.28 32.34
C ILE A 85 48.74 27.28 31.18
N VAL A 86 48.64 27.76 29.94
CA VAL A 86 48.57 26.90 28.75
C VAL A 86 49.89 26.18 28.51
N SER A 87 51.04 26.86 28.63
CA SER A 87 52.36 26.26 28.40
C SER A 87 52.66 25.17 29.42
N LYS A 88 52.24 25.37 30.68
CA LYS A 88 52.44 24.38 31.74
C LYS A 88 51.60 23.12 31.55
N ASN A 89 50.37 23.28 31.05
CA ASN A 89 49.42 22.18 30.86
C ASN A 89 49.33 21.74 29.39
N GLN A 90 50.37 22.00 28.59
CA GLN A 90 50.37 21.77 27.14
C GLN A 90 50.08 20.31 26.78
N GLU A 91 50.61 19.36 27.54
CA GLU A 91 50.35 17.93 27.33
C GLU A 91 48.88 17.56 27.57
N SER A 92 48.26 18.11 28.62
CA SER A 92 46.83 17.92 28.92
C SER A 92 45.94 18.48 27.82
N TYR A 93 46.24 19.68 27.31
CA TYR A 93 45.50 20.27 26.19
C TYR A 93 45.70 19.50 24.90
N LYS A 94 46.91 18.98 24.65
CA LYS A 94 47.19 18.13 23.49
C LYS A 94 46.43 16.80 23.57
N SER A 95 46.47 16.13 24.72
CA SER A 95 45.71 14.90 24.97
C SER A 95 44.21 15.10 24.77
N LEU A 96 43.66 16.20 25.30
CA LEU A 96 42.25 16.56 25.09
C LEU A 96 41.93 16.76 23.61
N ASN A 97 42.77 17.49 22.88
CA ASN A 97 42.59 17.73 21.46
C ASN A 97 42.65 16.43 20.64
N ASP A 98 43.61 15.56 20.93
CA ASP A 98 43.79 14.29 20.23
C ASP A 98 42.61 13.33 20.49
N ASP A 99 42.07 13.28 21.73
CA ASP A 99 40.88 12.48 22.06
C ASP A 99 39.61 13.01 21.39
N VAL A 100 39.43 14.34 21.36
CA VAL A 100 38.31 14.98 20.64
C VAL A 100 38.36 14.66 19.14
N LEU A 101 39.53 14.80 18.52
CA LEU A 101 39.70 14.49 17.10
C LEU A 101 39.43 13.02 16.81
N ALA A 102 39.95 12.10 17.62
CA ALA A 102 39.72 10.67 17.45
C ALA A 102 38.22 10.30 17.57
N LYS A 103 37.48 10.93 18.49
CA LYS A 103 36.02 10.72 18.61
C LYS A 103 35.26 11.30 17.42
N LEU A 104 35.66 12.47 16.91
CA LEU A 104 35.05 13.07 15.71
C LEU A 104 35.29 12.22 14.47
N GLU A 105 36.50 11.70 14.27
CA GLU A 105 36.81 10.83 13.14
C GLU A 105 35.92 9.58 13.13
N LYS A 106 35.72 8.94 14.28
CA LYS A 106 34.80 7.80 14.42
C LYS A 106 33.35 8.16 14.12
N GLN A 107 32.90 9.35 14.53
CA GLN A 107 31.55 9.84 14.20
C GLN A 107 31.39 10.05 12.69
N ILE A 108 32.39 10.64 12.04
CA ILE A 108 32.40 10.86 10.59
C ILE A 108 32.37 9.52 9.85
N GLU A 109 33.19 8.56 10.27
CA GLU A 109 33.23 7.22 9.67
C GLU A 109 31.87 6.52 9.79
N PHE A 110 31.26 6.55 10.98
CA PHE A 110 29.96 5.94 11.22
C PHE A 110 28.85 6.58 10.37
N VAL A 111 28.78 7.92 10.34
CA VAL A 111 27.79 8.65 9.52
C VAL A 111 28.00 8.35 8.03
N THR A 112 29.25 8.30 7.58
CA THR A 112 29.57 7.96 6.18
C THR A 112 29.14 6.52 5.86
N GLY A 113 29.34 5.59 6.78
CA GLY A 113 28.85 4.21 6.66
C GLY A 113 27.33 4.13 6.55
N LEU A 114 26.60 4.88 7.38
CA LEU A 114 25.13 4.95 7.33
C LEU A 114 24.62 5.54 6.01
N ILE A 115 25.25 6.63 5.53
CA ILE A 115 24.91 7.23 4.24
C ILE A 115 25.09 6.21 3.13
N LYS A 116 26.22 5.48 3.14
CA LYS A 116 26.48 4.44 2.16
C LYS A 116 25.40 3.35 2.18
N ILE A 117 25.06 2.81 3.36
CA ILE A 117 24.01 1.79 3.49
C ILE A 117 22.66 2.32 2.97
N HIS A 118 22.32 3.55 3.34
CA HIS A 118 21.09 4.20 2.88
C HIS A 118 21.04 4.29 1.35
N GLU A 119 22.11 4.76 0.72
CA GLU A 119 22.20 4.95 -0.73
C GLU A 119 22.30 3.63 -1.50
N THR A 120 23.07 2.65 -1.01
CA THR A 120 23.36 1.42 -1.76
C THR A 120 22.35 0.30 -1.50
N GLU A 121 21.72 0.26 -0.32
CA GLU A 121 20.83 -0.85 0.05
C GLU A 121 19.39 -0.38 0.21
N LEU A 122 19.18 0.69 0.98
CA LEU A 122 17.84 1.09 1.41
C LEU A 122 17.04 1.73 0.26
N ILE A 123 17.63 2.67 -0.47
CA ILE A 123 16.99 3.31 -1.63
C ILE A 123 16.65 2.29 -2.73
N PRO A 124 17.59 1.44 -3.20
CA PRO A 124 17.27 0.46 -4.25
C PRO A 124 16.22 -0.55 -3.82
N ARG A 125 16.26 -1.00 -2.56
CA ARG A 125 15.24 -1.90 -2.00
C ARG A 125 13.88 -1.24 -1.96
N SER A 126 13.80 0.02 -1.51
CA SER A 126 12.55 0.78 -1.50
C SER A 126 11.97 0.93 -2.92
N ASN A 127 12.81 1.24 -3.90
CA ASN A 127 12.41 1.36 -5.29
C ASN A 127 11.88 0.04 -5.85
N SER A 128 12.59 -1.07 -5.59
CA SER A 128 12.15 -2.41 -6.00
C SER A 128 10.81 -2.81 -5.39
N VAL A 129 10.59 -2.50 -4.11
CA VAL A 129 9.29 -2.74 -3.45
C VAL A 129 8.18 -1.91 -4.09
N ASN A 130 8.44 -0.64 -4.40
CA ASN A 130 7.47 0.23 -5.05
C ASN A 130 7.11 -0.26 -6.47
N GLU A 131 8.09 -0.73 -7.24
CA GLU A 131 7.86 -1.33 -8.55
C GLU A 131 7.01 -2.60 -8.45
N LEU A 132 7.29 -3.46 -7.47
CA LEU A 132 6.52 -4.68 -7.26
C LEU A 132 5.08 -4.38 -6.84
N LEU A 133 4.89 -3.37 -5.97
CA LEU A 133 3.56 -2.92 -5.56
C LEU A 133 2.76 -2.37 -6.73
N ALA A 134 3.39 -1.55 -7.59
CA ALA A 134 2.75 -1.02 -8.78
C ALA A 134 2.31 -2.14 -9.74
N LYS A 135 3.16 -3.17 -9.92
CA LYS A 135 2.82 -4.35 -10.72
C LYS A 135 1.62 -5.10 -10.15
N HIS A 136 1.61 -5.39 -8.85
CA HIS A 136 0.49 -6.08 -8.21
C HIS A 136 -0.81 -5.27 -8.24
N SER A 137 -0.73 -3.94 -8.15
CA SER A 137 -1.91 -3.07 -8.33
C SER A 137 -2.47 -3.20 -9.75
N ALA A 138 -1.62 -3.18 -10.77
CA ALA A 138 -2.05 -3.35 -12.16
C ALA A 138 -2.66 -4.74 -12.41
N ASP A 139 -2.08 -5.79 -11.83
CA ASP A 139 -2.61 -7.15 -11.92
C ASP A 139 -3.99 -7.26 -11.23
N LEU A 140 -4.17 -6.59 -10.09
CA LEU A 140 -5.45 -6.54 -9.37
C LEU A 140 -6.53 -5.81 -10.17
N ASP A 141 -6.18 -4.67 -10.79
CA ASP A 141 -7.10 -3.94 -11.66
C ASP A 141 -7.52 -4.79 -12.87
N ASN A 142 -6.57 -5.50 -13.48
CA ASN A 142 -6.86 -6.45 -14.56
C ASN A 142 -7.78 -7.59 -14.09
N PHE A 143 -7.52 -8.15 -12.90
CA PHE A 143 -8.38 -9.17 -12.30
C PHE A 143 -9.80 -8.66 -12.06
N ASN A 144 -9.95 -7.46 -11.50
CA ASN A 144 -11.26 -6.85 -11.25
C ASN A 144 -12.02 -6.63 -12.57
N ASN A 145 -11.34 -6.13 -13.60
CA ASN A 145 -11.93 -5.97 -14.93
C ASN A 145 -12.38 -7.31 -15.52
N LEU A 146 -11.55 -8.35 -15.39
CA LEU A 146 -11.90 -9.69 -15.86
C LEU A 146 -13.09 -10.26 -15.08
N GLN A 147 -13.17 -9.99 -13.79
CA GLN A 147 -14.28 -10.41 -12.94
C GLN A 147 -15.60 -9.74 -13.36
N VAL A 148 -15.58 -8.44 -13.68
CA VAL A 148 -16.73 -7.73 -14.24
C VAL A 148 -17.16 -8.37 -15.56
N LEU A 149 -16.23 -8.60 -16.49
CA LEU A 149 -16.52 -9.26 -17.77
C LEU A 149 -17.08 -10.68 -17.59
N MET A 150 -16.59 -11.42 -16.59
CA MET A 150 -17.12 -12.73 -16.25
C MET A 150 -18.58 -12.63 -15.78
N TYR A 151 -18.89 -11.71 -14.88
CA TYR A 151 -20.25 -11.51 -14.40
C TYR A 151 -21.19 -11.05 -15.51
N ASP A 152 -20.76 -10.16 -16.41
CA ASP A 152 -21.56 -9.74 -17.56
C ASP A 152 -21.88 -10.92 -18.49
N LYS A 153 -20.89 -11.77 -18.76
CA LYS A 153 -21.10 -12.99 -19.56
C LYS A 153 -22.03 -13.98 -18.86
N LEU A 154 -21.85 -14.18 -17.55
CA LEU A 154 -22.67 -15.09 -16.77
C LEU A 154 -24.12 -14.59 -16.63
N ASN A 155 -24.31 -13.27 -16.59
CA ASN A 155 -25.63 -12.65 -16.51
C ASN A 155 -26.52 -13.03 -17.70
N ASN A 156 -25.97 -13.25 -18.89
CA ASN A 156 -26.71 -13.77 -20.05
C ASN A 156 -27.27 -15.19 -19.83
N PHE A 157 -26.65 -15.96 -18.95
CA PHE A 157 -27.09 -17.29 -18.55
C PHE A 157 -27.88 -17.28 -17.24
N SER A 158 -28.13 -16.10 -16.66
CA SER A 158 -29.00 -15.98 -15.51
C SER A 158 -30.41 -16.45 -15.87
N ARG A 159 -31.12 -16.98 -14.88
CA ARG A 159 -32.53 -17.37 -15.03
C ARG A 159 -33.39 -16.24 -15.64
N ASN A 160 -33.12 -14.99 -15.24
CA ASN A 160 -33.85 -13.83 -15.74
C ASN A 160 -33.59 -13.60 -17.24
N ALA A 161 -32.32 -13.63 -17.67
CA ALA A 161 -31.97 -13.47 -19.08
C ALA A 161 -32.53 -14.60 -19.94
N ILE A 162 -32.42 -15.85 -19.47
CA ILE A 162 -32.99 -17.02 -20.15
C ILE A 162 -34.52 -16.93 -20.24
N SER A 163 -35.18 -16.58 -19.13
CA SER A 163 -36.63 -16.40 -19.09
C SER A 163 -37.08 -15.30 -20.05
N GLU A 164 -36.35 -14.18 -20.12
CA GLU A 164 -36.69 -13.08 -21.01
C GLU A 164 -36.51 -13.48 -22.48
N THR A 165 -35.43 -14.18 -22.81
CA THR A 165 -35.19 -14.72 -24.15
C THR A 165 -36.28 -15.70 -24.57
N LEU A 166 -36.72 -16.57 -23.66
CA LEU A 166 -37.85 -17.50 -23.88
C LEU A 166 -39.17 -16.76 -24.07
N ARG A 167 -39.46 -15.71 -23.29
CA ARG A 167 -40.65 -14.87 -23.47
C ARG A 167 -40.67 -14.23 -24.85
N GLN A 168 -39.55 -13.65 -25.29
CA GLN A 168 -39.41 -13.06 -26.61
C GLN A 168 -39.61 -14.11 -27.72
N ALA A 169 -39.05 -15.32 -27.56
CA ALA A 169 -39.23 -16.41 -28.52
C ALA A 169 -40.69 -16.89 -28.61
N VAL A 170 -41.42 -16.94 -27.49
CA VAL A 170 -42.87 -17.25 -27.46
C VAL A 170 -43.65 -16.17 -28.19
N ALA A 171 -43.40 -14.90 -27.89
CA ALA A 171 -44.08 -13.78 -28.53
C ALA A 171 -43.81 -13.71 -30.04
N ALA A 172 -42.58 -14.00 -30.47
CA ALA A 172 -42.22 -14.09 -31.89
C ALA A 172 -42.97 -15.23 -32.60
N SER A 173 -43.05 -16.40 -31.96
CA SER A 173 -43.76 -17.56 -32.51
C SER A 173 -45.26 -17.31 -32.64
N ASP A 174 -45.86 -16.59 -31.68
CA ASP A 174 -47.28 -16.19 -31.74
C ASP A 174 -47.54 -15.22 -32.90
N LYS A 175 -46.67 -14.21 -33.07
CA LYS A 175 -46.72 -13.29 -34.21
C LYS A 175 -46.58 -14.00 -35.55
N GLU A 176 -45.75 -15.03 -35.64
CA GLU A 176 -45.63 -15.84 -36.86
C GLU A 176 -46.91 -16.64 -37.15
N CYS A 177 -47.56 -17.21 -36.12
CA CYS A 177 -48.88 -17.82 -36.29
C CYS A 177 -49.92 -16.81 -36.79
N GLU A 178 -49.95 -15.61 -36.20
CA GLU A 178 -50.86 -14.55 -36.62
C GLU A 178 -50.61 -14.11 -38.07
N LYS A 179 -49.34 -13.96 -38.46
CA LYS A 179 -48.95 -13.65 -39.84
C LYS A 179 -49.47 -14.69 -40.82
N LEU A 180 -49.28 -15.98 -40.55
CA LEU A 180 -49.81 -17.04 -41.42
C LEU A 180 -51.33 -16.92 -41.62
N VAL A 181 -52.08 -16.57 -40.57
CA VAL A 181 -53.53 -16.38 -40.65
C VAL A 181 -53.90 -15.11 -41.42
N ILE A 182 -53.17 -14.02 -41.22
CA ILE A 182 -53.36 -12.76 -41.95
C ILE A 182 -53.06 -12.95 -43.44
N ASP A 183 -51.94 -13.60 -43.76
CA ASP A 183 -51.49 -13.89 -45.13
C ASP A 183 -52.57 -14.68 -45.87
N LEU A 184 -53.12 -15.74 -45.25
CA LEU A 184 -54.22 -16.52 -45.81
C LEU A 184 -55.49 -15.68 -46.05
N LYS A 185 -55.83 -14.77 -45.12
CA LYS A 185 -57.01 -13.90 -45.22
C LYS A 185 -56.86 -12.80 -46.26
N SER A 186 -55.62 -12.36 -46.51
CA SER A 186 -55.30 -11.29 -47.46
C SER A 186 -55.31 -11.75 -48.92
N GLU A 187 -55.27 -13.07 -49.16
CA GLU A 187 -55.40 -13.61 -50.51
C GLU A 187 -56.86 -13.55 -51.01
N SER A 188 -57.10 -12.66 -51.98
CA SER A 188 -58.41 -12.39 -52.61
C SER A 188 -58.87 -13.46 -53.63
N LYS A 189 -58.01 -14.45 -53.96
CA LYS A 189 -58.33 -15.50 -54.95
C LYS A 189 -58.95 -16.73 -54.30
N LYS A 190 -59.78 -17.46 -55.06
CA LYS A 190 -60.29 -18.79 -54.67
C LYS A 190 -59.13 -19.65 -54.18
N LEU A 191 -59.14 -19.96 -52.88
CA LEU A 191 -58.14 -20.79 -52.23
C LEU A 191 -58.08 -22.15 -52.93
N ASP A 192 -56.90 -22.53 -53.40
CA ASP A 192 -56.65 -23.86 -53.94
C ASP A 192 -56.49 -24.88 -52.79
N ASN A 193 -56.92 -26.13 -53.01
CA ASN A 193 -56.89 -27.19 -51.99
C ASN A 193 -55.46 -27.52 -51.53
N ASP A 194 -54.49 -27.45 -52.45
CA ASP A 194 -53.07 -27.70 -52.13
C ASP A 194 -52.50 -26.60 -51.24
N ARG A 195 -52.87 -25.34 -51.49
CA ARG A 195 -52.47 -24.19 -50.65
C ARG A 195 -53.11 -24.24 -49.27
N LEU A 196 -54.40 -24.61 -49.19
CA LEU A 196 -55.06 -24.80 -47.91
C LEU A 196 -54.37 -25.90 -47.09
N SER A 197 -53.99 -27.00 -47.73
CA SER A 197 -53.25 -28.09 -47.08
C SER A 197 -51.87 -27.64 -46.57
N GLN A 198 -51.12 -26.89 -47.39
CA GLN A 198 -49.82 -26.31 -46.99
C GLN A 198 -49.95 -25.32 -45.83
N PHE A 199 -51.00 -24.49 -45.83
CA PHE A 199 -51.29 -23.59 -44.70
C PHE A 199 -51.59 -24.38 -43.42
N ILE A 200 -52.45 -25.40 -43.48
CA ILE A 200 -52.82 -26.21 -42.31
C ILE A 200 -51.57 -26.87 -41.71
N GLU A 201 -50.70 -27.42 -42.54
CA GLU A 201 -49.47 -28.06 -42.09
C GLU A 201 -48.50 -27.04 -41.47
N SER A 202 -48.27 -25.91 -42.14
CA SER A 202 -47.38 -24.85 -41.65
C SER A 202 -47.89 -24.24 -40.35
N TYR A 203 -49.20 -23.95 -40.27
CA TYR A 203 -49.82 -23.40 -39.07
C TYR A 203 -49.78 -24.39 -37.91
N ARG A 204 -50.05 -25.68 -38.17
CA ARG A 204 -49.97 -26.73 -37.15
C ARG A 204 -48.57 -26.86 -36.59
N ASN A 205 -47.55 -26.90 -37.45
CA ASN A 205 -46.15 -26.99 -37.04
C ASN A 205 -45.74 -25.76 -36.22
N GLN A 206 -46.10 -24.56 -36.69
CA GLN A 206 -45.79 -23.31 -36.00
C GLN A 206 -46.49 -23.21 -34.64
N ARG A 207 -47.74 -23.68 -34.55
CA ARG A 207 -48.51 -23.67 -33.29
C ARG A 207 -48.01 -24.70 -32.29
N GLN A 208 -47.55 -25.86 -32.77
CA GLN A 208 -46.88 -26.85 -31.95
C GLN A 208 -45.60 -26.28 -31.33
N ASP A 209 -44.78 -25.59 -32.13
CA ASP A 209 -43.58 -24.91 -31.65
C ASP A 209 -43.87 -23.81 -30.63
N TYR A 210 -44.93 -23.02 -30.85
CA TYR A 210 -45.41 -22.03 -29.88
C TYR A 210 -45.71 -22.67 -28.52
N TYR A 211 -46.51 -23.75 -28.50
CA TYR A 211 -46.88 -24.41 -27.25
C TYR A 211 -45.68 -25.07 -26.56
N LEU A 212 -44.73 -25.64 -27.33
CA LEU A 212 -43.49 -26.18 -26.78
C LEU A 212 -42.66 -25.08 -26.10
N LYS A 213 -42.49 -23.92 -26.75
CA LYS A 213 -41.76 -22.77 -26.17
C LYS A 213 -42.47 -22.23 -24.93
N LYS A 214 -43.81 -22.16 -24.95
CA LYS A 214 -44.64 -21.72 -23.82
C LYS A 214 -44.52 -22.66 -22.62
N GLU A 215 -44.49 -23.97 -22.86
CA GLU A 215 -44.28 -24.96 -21.82
C GLU A 215 -42.88 -24.85 -21.21
N LYS A 216 -41.84 -24.71 -22.05
CA LYS A 216 -40.45 -24.50 -21.58
C LYS A 216 -40.34 -23.26 -20.70
N LEU A 217 -40.95 -22.14 -21.10
CA LEU A 217 -41.00 -20.92 -20.29
C LEU A 217 -41.70 -21.15 -18.94
N ALA A 218 -42.81 -21.89 -18.92
CA ALA A 218 -43.53 -22.21 -17.69
C ALA A 218 -42.67 -23.07 -16.75
N ARG A 219 -41.93 -24.06 -17.28
CA ARG A 219 -41.02 -24.90 -16.48
C ARG A 219 -39.89 -24.07 -15.86
N VAL A 220 -39.30 -23.14 -16.61
CA VAL A 220 -38.27 -22.20 -16.09
C VAL A 220 -38.85 -21.29 -15.00
N SER A 221 -40.07 -20.77 -15.21
CA SER A 221 -40.73 -19.88 -14.24
C SER A 221 -41.13 -20.59 -12.94
N GLN A 222 -41.39 -21.90 -13.00
CA GLN A 222 -41.73 -22.75 -11.85
C GLN A 222 -40.50 -23.36 -11.15
N GLU A 223 -39.29 -22.91 -11.49
CA GLU A 223 -38.03 -23.44 -10.93
C GLU A 223 -37.82 -24.94 -11.16
N ARG A 224 -38.51 -25.52 -12.15
CA ARG A 224 -38.42 -26.96 -12.47
C ARG A 224 -37.18 -27.31 -13.28
N VAL A 225 -36.36 -26.31 -13.61
CA VAL A 225 -35.09 -26.44 -14.32
C VAL A 225 -33.98 -26.13 -13.34
N GLY A 226 -33.24 -27.16 -12.91
CA GLY A 226 -32.12 -27.01 -11.98
C GLY A 226 -30.87 -26.41 -12.63
N GLY A 227 -29.97 -25.87 -11.81
CA GLY A 227 -28.68 -25.34 -12.25
C GLY A 227 -28.74 -23.95 -12.89
N LEU A 228 -29.83 -23.20 -12.64
CA LEU A 228 -30.03 -21.82 -13.12
C LEU A 228 -29.96 -20.77 -12.00
N ASP A 229 -29.46 -21.17 -10.82
CA ASP A 229 -29.26 -20.32 -9.64
C ASP A 229 -27.82 -19.82 -9.53
#